data_AF-A0A3B0T810-F1
#
_entry.id   AF-A0A3B0T810-F1
#
_cell.length_a   1.000
_cell.length_b   1.000
_cell.length_c   1.000
_cell.angle_alpha   90.00
_cell.angle_beta   90.00
_cell.angle_gamma   90.00
#
_symmetry.space_group_name_H-M   'P 1'
#
loop_
_entity.id
_entity.type
_entity.pdbx_description
1 polymer ?
#
loop_
_entity_poly.entity_id
_entity_poly.type
_entity_poly.pdbx_seq_one_letter_code
_entity_poly.pdbx_strand_id
1 'polypeptide(L)' 'MRRANIFYKEFLAGVLTETDDGEYIFAYVDDYIGNHQEQFITFTMPVTKEPYVSDQATINRYY' A
#
# COMPACT_ATOMS: atom_id res chain seq x y z
N MET A 1 -7.30 8.19 -13.32
CA MET A 1 -6.43 7.41 -12.41
C MET A 1 -5.52 8.32 -11.62
N ARG A 2 -5.36 8.10 -10.32
CA ARG A 2 -4.41 8.82 -9.45
C ARG A 2 -3.46 7.85 -8.78
N ARG A 3 -2.22 8.27 -8.53
CA ARG A 3 -1.22 7.44 -7.84
C ARG A 3 -0.53 8.25 -6.76
N ALA A 4 -0.29 7.62 -5.62
CA ALA A 4 0.40 8.17 -4.48
C ALA A 4 1.49 7.21 -4.01
N ASN A 5 2.66 7.76 -3.70
CA ASN A 5 3.76 6.99 -3.12
C ASN A 5 3.61 7.01 -1.61
N ILE A 6 3.58 5.83 -1.00
CA ILE A 6 3.47 5.65 0.44
C ILE A 6 4.87 5.43 1.00
N PHE A 7 5.29 6.35 1.87
CA PHE A 7 6.58 6.28 2.54
C PHE A 7 6.38 5.89 4.00
N TYR A 8 7.12 4.89 4.46
CA TYR A 8 7.26 4.59 5.87
C TYR A 8 8.58 5.19 6.35
N LYS A 9 8.49 6.26 7.16
CA LYS A 9 9.61 7.13 7.49
C LYS A 9 10.22 7.75 6.22
N GLU A 10 11.42 7.31 5.84
CA GLU A 10 12.15 7.79 4.66
C GLU A 10 12.18 6.72 3.54
N PHE A 11 11.59 5.54 3.79
CA PHE A 11 11.62 4.42 2.85
C PHE A 11 10.33 4.37 2.04
N LEU A 12 10.45 4.22 0.72
CA LEU A 12 9.30 3.95 -0.14
C LEU A 12 8.77 2.56 0.21
N ALA A 13 7.59 2.50 0.82
CA ALA A 13 6.99 1.26 1.28
C ALA A 13 6.07 0.66 0.22
N GLY A 14 5.34 1.51 -0.50
CA GLY A 14 4.43 1.04 -1.54
C GLY A 14 3.86 2.16 -2.39
N VAL A 15 3.00 1.78 -3.33
CA VAL A 15 2.28 2.71 -4.21
C VAL A 15 0.79 2.43 -4.08
N LEU A 16 0.03 3.48 -3.76
CA LEU A 16 -1.43 3.49 -3.78
C LEU A 16 -1.89 4.01 -5.14
N THR A 17 -2.73 3.26 -5.84
CA THR A 17 -3.30 3.61 -7.13
C THR A 17 -4.83 3.61 -7.00
N GLU A 18 -5.44 4.72 -7.35
CA GLU A 18 -6.88 4.90 -7.44
C GLU A 18 -7.28 4.77 -8.91
N THR A 19 -8.05 3.72 -9.23
CA THR A 19 -8.58 3.50 -10.59
C THR A 19 -9.74 4.44 -10.86
N ASP A 20 -10.05 4.69 -12.14
CA ASP A 20 -11.19 5.54 -12.50
C ASP A 20 -12.54 4.89 -12.15
N ASP A 21 -12.55 3.58 -11.92
CA ASP A 21 -13.70 2.80 -11.46
C ASP A 21 -13.97 2.94 -9.95
N GLY A 22 -13.11 3.68 -9.23
CA GLY A 22 -13.24 3.94 -7.79
C GLY A 22 -12.61 2.88 -6.90
N GLU A 23 -11.83 1.96 -7.46
CA GLU A 23 -11.09 0.96 -6.69
C GLU A 23 -9.75 1.53 -6.21
N TYR A 24 -9.35 1.13 -5.00
CA TYR A 24 -8.05 1.46 -4.45
C TYR A 24 -7.15 0.23 -4.44
N ILE A 25 -6.02 0.34 -5.13
CA ILE A 25 -5.01 -0.70 -5.27
C ILE A 25 -3.76 -0.24 -4.53
N PHE A 26 -3.42 -0.90 -3.43
CA PHE A 26 -2.18 -0.67 -2.71
C PHE A 26 -1.21 -1.82 -2.92
N ALA A 27 0.00 -1.52 -3.39
CA ALA A 27 1.05 -2.53 -3.60
C ALA A 27 2.33 -2.12 -2.87
N TYR A 28 2.89 -3.04 -2.09
CA TYR A 28 4.24 -2.88 -1.54
C TYR A 28 5.29 -2.97 -2.65
N VAL A 29 6.37 -2.21 -2.54
CA VAL A 29 7.51 -2.35 -3.46
C VAL A 29 8.39 -3.51 -3.03
N ASP A 30 8.95 -4.26 -3.98
CA ASP A 30 9.77 -5.45 -3.71
C ASP A 30 10.95 -5.14 -2.77
N ASP A 31 11.57 -3.97 -2.91
CA ASP A 31 12.64 -3.50 -2.03
C ASP A 31 12.19 -3.43 -0.55
N TYR A 32 10.97 -2.98 -0.30
CA TYR A 32 10.41 -2.92 1.06
C TYR A 32 10.02 -4.30 1.57
N ILE A 33 9.49 -5.17 0.70
CA ILE A 33 9.14 -6.55 1.05
C ILE A 33 10.38 -7.37 1.46
N GLY A 34 11.51 -7.15 0.79
CA GLY A 34 12.77 -7.83 1.07
C GLY A 34 13.52 -7.29 2.29
N ASN A 35 13.55 -5.96 2.46
CA ASN A 35 14.33 -5.33 3.54
C ASN A 35 13.55 -5.12 4.84
N HIS A 36 12.21 -5.04 4.77
CA HIS A 36 11.36 -4.56 5.87
C HIS A 36 10.13 -5.44 6.11
N GLN A 37 10.30 -6.76 5.98
CA GLN A 37 9.21 -7.74 6.14
C GLN A 37 8.55 -7.70 7.53
N GLU A 38 9.29 -7.29 8.57
CA GLU A 38 8.79 -7.13 9.95
C GLU A 38 8.26 -5.72 10.25
N GLN A 39 8.45 -4.74 9.37
CA GLN A 39 7.98 -3.36 9.54
C GLN A 39 6.71 -3.13 8.71
N PHE A 40 5.65 -3.86 9.04
CA PHE A 40 4.34 -3.64 8.43
C PHE A 40 3.82 -2.24 8.76
N ILE A 41 3.26 -1.56 7.76
CA ILE A 41 2.73 -0.20 7.91
C ILE A 41 1.44 -0.23 8.75
N THR A 42 0.69 -1.33 8.68
CA THR A 42 -0.54 -1.56 9.43
C THR A 42 -0.70 -3.02 9.82
N PHE A 43 -1.28 -3.27 11.01
CA PHE A 43 -1.56 -4.61 11.51
C PHE A 43 -2.56 -5.40 10.64
N THR A 44 -3.36 -4.70 9.82
CA THR A 44 -4.39 -5.32 8.98
C THR A 44 -3.93 -5.58 7.54
N MET A 45 -2.77 -5.05 7.13
CA MET A 45 -2.18 -5.26 5.80
C MET A 45 -0.69 -5.61 5.95
N PRO A 46 -0.37 -6.88 6.28
CA PRO A 46 1.02 -7.33 6.35
C PRO A 46 1.74 -7.12 5.01
N VAL A 47 3.07 -7.14 5.05
CA VAL A 47 3.89 -6.92 3.86
C VAL A 47 3.82 -8.14 2.95
N THR A 48 3.07 -8.04 1.85
CA THR A 48 2.88 -9.12 0.87
C THR A 48 3.22 -8.63 -0.54
N LYS A 49 3.54 -9.59 -1.44
CA LYS A 49 3.73 -9.31 -2.88
C LYS A 49 2.43 -9.07 -3.62
N GLU A 50 1.32 -9.53 -3.08
CA GLU A 50 0.02 -9.39 -3.71
C GLU A 50 -0.54 -7.98 -3.45
N PRO A 51 -0.99 -7.26 -4.49
CA PRO A 51 -1.60 -5.96 -4.31
C PRO A 51 -2.92 -6.10 -3.56
N TYR A 52 -3.12 -5.24 -2.57
CA TYR A 52 -4.39 -5.11 -1.86
C TYR A 52 -5.35 -4.28 -2.71
N VAL A 53 -6.43 -4.90 -3.16
CA VAL A 53 -7.52 -4.24 -3.87
C VAL A 53 -8.69 -4.07 -2.91
N SER A 54 -9.23 -2.85 -2.81
CA SER A 54 -10.42 -2.58 -2.01
C SER A 54 -11.42 -1.74 -2.78
N ASP A 55 -12.65 -2.24 -2.86
CA ASP A 55 -13.82 -1.58 -3.47
C ASP A 55 -14.38 -0.43 -2.60
N GLN A 56 -13.87 -0.28 -1.37
CA GLN A 56 -14.30 0.79 -0.49
C GLN A 56 -13.11 1.56 0.06
N ALA A 57 -13.33 2.87 0.23
CA ALA A 57 -12.42 3.86 0.80
C ALA A 57 -11.98 3.57 2.27
N THR A 58 -11.99 2.31 2.71
CA THR A 58 -11.51 1.84 4.01
C THR A 58 -9.98 1.97 4.12
N ILE A 59 -9.25 1.96 3.00
CA ILE A 59 -7.79 2.20 3.00
C ILE A 59 -7.48 3.63 3.47
N ASN A 60 -8.32 4.62 3.13
CA ASN A 60 -8.14 6.02 3.55
C ASN A 60 -8.46 6.29 5.03
N ARG A 61 -8.96 5.31 5.80
CA ARG A 61 -9.26 5.54 7.22
C ARG A 61 -8.04 5.37 8.14
N TYR A 62 -6.91 4.90 7.60
CA TYR A 62 -5.72 4.54 8.37
C TYR A 62 -4.43 5.22 7.91
N TYR A 63 -4.51 6.17 6.97
CA TYR A 63 -3.39 7.00 6.51
C TYR A 63 -3.60 8.46 6.88
#